data_AF-A0A960D691-F1
#
_entry.id   AF-A0A960D691-F1
#
_cell.length_a   1.000
_cell.length_b   1.000
_cell.length_c   1.000
_cell.angle_alpha   90.00
_cell.angle_beta   90.00
_cell.angle_gamma   90.00
#
_symmetry.space_group_name_H-M   'P 1'
#
loop_
_entity.id
_entity.type
_entity.pdbx_description
1 polymer ?
#
loop_
_entity_poly.entity_id
_entity_poly.type
_entity_poly.pdbx_seq_one_letter_code
_entity_poly.pdbx_strand_id
1 'polypeptide(L)'
;MAFATEHPVLAHSEYRAVDDIVREGGRFEVVSEFEPAGDQPAAIEDLERRIRAGERDVVLLGATGTGKSATTAWLIERLQRPTLVMA
;
A
#
# COMPACT_ATOMS: atom_id res chain seq x y z
N MET A 1 27.46 -6.74 11.01
CA MET A 1 26.03 -6.46 11.24
C MET A 1 25.29 -6.98 10.03
N ALA A 2 24.58 -8.11 10.16
CA ALA A 2 23.85 -8.74 9.07
C ALA A 2 22.57 -7.95 8.78
N PHE A 3 22.42 -7.49 7.55
CA PHE A 3 21.20 -6.83 7.08
C PHE A 3 20.07 -7.88 7.02
N ALA A 4 18.82 -7.45 7.28
CA ALA A 4 17.62 -8.29 7.25
C ALA A 4 17.29 -8.93 5.88
N THR A 5 18.18 -8.81 4.90
CA THR A 5 18.08 -9.38 3.56
C THR A 5 18.69 -10.77 3.43
N GLU A 6 19.43 -11.26 4.43
CA GLU A 6 20.16 -12.53 4.32
C GLU A 6 19.31 -13.77 4.59
N HIS A 7 18.10 -13.62 5.15
CA HIS A 7 17.13 -14.72 5.29
C HIS A 7 15.75 -14.19 4.90
N PRO A 8 15.19 -14.54 3.73
CA PRO A 8 13.82 -14.18 3.43
C PRO A 8 12.93 -14.83 4.49
N VAL A 9 12.17 -14.02 5.23
CA VAL A 9 11.07 -14.53 6.04
C VAL A 9 10.03 -15.05 5.05
N LEU A 10 10.10 -16.34 4.76
CA LEU A 10 9.13 -17.02 3.92
C LEU A 10 7.83 -17.11 4.72
N ALA A 11 6.74 -16.60 4.15
CA ALA A 11 5.43 -16.78 4.75
C ALA A 11 5.11 -18.28 4.74
N HIS A 12 4.59 -18.81 5.85
CA HIS A 12 4.16 -20.19 5.98
C HIS A 12 2.64 -20.21 6.13
N SER A 13 1.95 -21.07 5.38
CA SER A 13 0.51 -21.28 5.48
C SER A 13 0.22 -22.77 5.45
N GLU A 14 -0.49 -23.27 6.46
CA GLU A 14 -0.94 -24.66 6.53
C GLU A 14 -2.06 -24.98 5.52
N TYR A 15 -2.64 -23.95 4.90
CA TYR A 15 -3.84 -24.07 4.05
C TYR A 15 -3.58 -23.74 2.57
N ARG A 16 -2.43 -23.15 2.22
CA ARG A 16 -2.08 -22.79 0.83
C ARG A 16 -0.58 -22.90 0.63
N ALA A 17 -0.14 -23.56 -0.43
CA ALA A 17 1.26 -23.59 -0.82
C ALA A 17 1.75 -22.15 -1.05
N VAL A 18 2.62 -21.67 -0.16
CA VAL A 18 3.15 -20.30 -0.23
C VAL A 18 4.25 -20.20 -1.29
N ASP A 19 4.83 -21.35 -1.64
CA ASP A 19 5.89 -21.52 -2.61
C ASP A 19 5.46 -21.17 -4.05
N ASP A 20 4.15 -21.19 -4.33
CA ASP A 20 3.59 -20.91 -5.66
C ASP A 20 3.36 -19.40 -5.92
N ILE A 21 3.43 -18.55 -4.88
CA ILE A 21 3.24 -17.10 -5.02
C ILE A 21 4.59 -16.43 -5.17
N VAL A 22 5.16 -16.52 -6.36
CA VAL A 22 6.37 -15.79 -6.72
C VAL A 22 6.03 -14.30 -6.78
N ARG A 23 6.72 -13.48 -5.97
CA ARG A 23 6.62 -12.02 -6.07
C ARG A 23 7.26 -11.57 -7.38
N GLU A 24 6.46 -11.17 -8.35
CA GLU A 24 6.96 -10.44 -9.51
C GLU A 24 7.47 -9.06 -9.06
N GLY A 25 8.65 -8.67 -9.55
CA GLY A 25 9.31 -7.40 -9.24
C GLY A 25 8.66 -6.18 -9.90
N GLY A 26 7.36 -6.22 -10.14
CA GLY A 26 6.60 -5.15 -10.77
C GLY A 26 6.46 -3.93 -9.87
N ARG A 27 6.36 -2.75 -10.48
CA ARG A 27 5.93 -1.54 -9.80
C ARG A 27 4.40 -1.48 -9.83
N PHE A 28 3.79 -1.03 -8.74
CA PHE A 28 2.37 -0.69 -8.76
C PHE A 28 2.17 0.54 -9.66
N GLU A 29 1.14 0.48 -10.49
CA GLU A 29 0.68 1.58 -11.36
C GLU A 29 -0.85 1.64 -11.27
N VAL A 30 -1.39 2.82 -11.02
CA VAL A 30 -2.83 3.06 -11.02
C VAL A 30 -3.28 3.42 -12.43
N VAL A 31 -4.04 2.52 -13.04
CA VAL A 31 -4.69 2.76 -14.33
C VAL A 31 -6.08 3.35 -14.08
N SER A 32 -6.28 4.61 -14.45
CA SER A 32 -7.51 5.37 -14.18
C SER A 32 -7.69 6.49 -15.19
N GLU A 33 -8.93 6.80 -15.56
CA GLU A 33 -9.29 8.01 -16.33
C GLU A 33 -9.32 9.26 -15.44
N PHE A 34 -9.36 9.08 -14.12
CA PHE A 34 -9.37 10.13 -13.11
C PHE A 34 -7.99 10.36 -12.52
N GLU A 35 -7.73 11.60 -12.15
CA GLU A 35 -6.60 12.02 -11.35
C GLU A 35 -7.06 12.42 -9.94
N PRO A 36 -6.17 12.40 -8.93
CA PRO A 36 -6.48 12.90 -7.60
C PRO A 36 -7.03 14.34 -7.65
N ALA A 37 -8.19 14.57 -7.06
CA ALA A 37 -8.87 15.86 -7.09
C ALA A 37 -9.43 16.28 -5.72
N GLY A 38 -9.77 17.57 -5.58
CA GLY A 38 -10.24 18.14 -4.32
C GLY A 38 -9.19 17.98 -3.21
N ASP A 39 -9.58 17.40 -2.07
CA ASP A 39 -8.69 17.19 -0.93
C ASP A 39 -7.82 15.92 -1.05
N GLN A 40 -8.04 15.11 -2.08
CA GLN A 40 -7.31 13.84 -2.26
C GLN A 40 -5.79 14.02 -2.37
N PRO A 41 -5.24 14.98 -3.16
CA PRO A 41 -3.79 15.16 -3.25
C PRO A 41 -3.14 15.44 -1.89
N ALA A 42 -3.73 16.34 -1.10
CA ALA A 42 -3.24 16.69 0.23
C ALA A 42 -3.35 15.51 1.21
N ALA A 43 -4.46 14.76 1.16
CA ALA A 43 -4.63 13.55 1.96
C ALA A 43 -3.57 12.49 1.61
N ILE A 44 -3.28 12.26 0.32
CA ILE A 44 -2.26 11.30 -0.11
C ILE A 44 -0.88 11.72 0.38
N GLU A 45 -0.53 13.01 0.25
CA GLU A 45 0.75 13.54 0.72
C GLU A 45 0.94 13.39 2.25
N ASP A 46 -0.09 13.71 3.03
CA ASP A 46 -0.02 13.56 4.49
C ASP A 46 0.10 12.08 4.89
N LEU A 47 -0.75 11.21 4.33
CA LEU A 47 -0.71 9.77 4.60
C LEU A 47 0.65 9.17 4.24
N GLU A 48 1.19 9.50 3.06
CA GLU A 48 2.50 9.05 2.61
C GLU A 48 3.60 9.48 3.58
N ARG A 49 3.62 10.76 3.97
CA ARG A 49 4.60 11.31 4.92
C ARG A 49 4.57 10.55 6.24
N ARG A 50 3.39 10.34 6.81
CA ARG A 50 3.18 9.65 8.10
C ARG A 50 3.65 8.20 8.03
N ILE A 51 3.27 7.50 6.96
CA ILE A 51 3.67 6.11 6.74
C ILE A 51 5.19 5.98 6.55
N ARG A 52 5.82 6.89 5.79
CA ARG A 52 7.29 6.92 5.61
C ARG A 52 8.02 7.29 6.90
N ALA A 53 7.40 8.07 7.78
CA ALA A 53 7.92 8.38 9.12
C ALA A 53 7.81 7.19 10.11
N GLY A 54 7.22 6.07 9.70
CA GLY A 54 7.09 4.86 10.51
C GLY A 54 5.90 4.88 11.46
N GLU A 55 4.94 5.79 11.27
CA GLU A 55 3.68 5.73 12.00
C GLU A 55 2.95 4.42 11.68
N ARG A 56 2.59 3.67 12.73
CA ARG A 56 1.94 2.35 12.58
C ARG A 56 0.46 2.46 12.28
N ASP A 57 -0.19 3.45 12.89
CA ASP A 57 -1.64 3.63 12.87
C ASP A 57 -1.97 4.97 12.22
N VAL A 58 -2.47 4.92 10.98
CA VAL A 58 -2.82 6.10 10.18
C VAL A 58 -4.25 5.96 9.71
N VAL A 59 -5.05 7.03 9.87
CA VAL A 59 -6.47 7.05 9.54
C VAL A 59 -6.71 8.00 8.39
N LEU A 60 -7.31 7.51 7.30
CA LEU A 60 -7.89 8.33 6.24
C LEU A 60 -9.34 8.64 6.61
N LEU A 61 -9.59 9.86 7.10
CA LEU A 61 -10.95 10.33 7.35
C LEU A 61 -11.55 10.86 6.04
N GLY A 62 -12.64 10.26 5.57
CA GLY A 62 -13.30 10.71 4.34
C GLY A 62 -14.78 10.39 4.35
N ALA A 63 -15.59 11.36 3.90
CA ALA A 63 -17.04 11.17 3.75
C ALA A 63 -17.39 10.08 2.73
N THR A 64 -18.64 9.63 2.73
CA THR A 64 -19.12 8.69 1.71
C THR A 64 -19.11 9.37 0.34
N GLY A 65 -18.63 8.66 -0.69
CA GLY A 65 -18.56 9.19 -2.06
C GLY A 65 -17.30 10.02 -2.38
N THR A 66 -16.39 10.27 -1.44
CA THR A 66 -15.17 11.07 -1.70
C THR A 66 -14.01 10.30 -2.34
N GLY A 67 -14.25 9.06 -2.78
CA GLY A 67 -13.24 8.27 -3.49
C GLY A 67 -12.14 7.66 -2.61
N LYS A 68 -12.44 7.27 -1.36
CA LYS A 68 -11.45 6.66 -0.44
C LYS A 68 -10.65 5.51 -1.06
N SER A 69 -11.30 4.63 -1.84
CA SER A 69 -10.61 3.54 -2.54
C SER A 69 -9.59 4.03 -3.56
N ALA A 70 -9.91 5.09 -4.31
CA ALA A 70 -8.99 5.71 -5.27
C ALA A 70 -7.82 6.39 -4.53
N THR A 71 -8.11 7.15 -3.46
CA THR A 71 -7.08 7.72 -2.57
C THR A 71 -6.12 6.65 -2.06
N THR A 72 -6.63 5.51 -1.60
CA THR A 72 -5.79 4.39 -1.13
C THR A 72 -4.99 3.75 -2.26
N ALA A 73 -5.55 3.60 -3.47
CA ALA A 73 -4.84 3.05 -4.62
C ALA A 73 -3.63 3.91 -5.02
N TRP A 74 -3.83 5.23 -5.16
CA TRP A 74 -2.73 6.17 -5.46
C TRP A 74 -1.69 6.22 -4.33
N LEU A 75 -2.11 6.08 -3.07
CA LEU A 75 -1.18 5.96 -1.95
C LEU A 75 -0.32 4.68 -2.04
N ILE A 76 -0.92 3.53 -2.38
CA ILE A 76 -0.20 2.26 -2.56
C ILE A 76 0.82 2.38 -3.70
N GLU A 77 0.44 3.00 -4.81
CA GLU A 77 1.35 3.31 -5.92
C GLU A 77 2.52 4.20 -5.48
N ARG A 78 2.31 5.24 -4.68
CA ARG A 78 3.43 6.05 -4.18
C ARG A 78 4.35 5.29 -3.24
N LEU A 79 3.78 4.45 -2.37
CA LEU A 79 4.55 3.72 -1.37
C LEU A 79 5.33 2.54 -1.93
N GLN A 80 4.85 1.91 -3.02
CA GLN A 80 5.47 0.72 -3.61
C GLN A 80 5.69 -0.41 -2.58
N ARG A 81 4.71 -0.59 -1.68
CA ARG A 81 4.75 -1.59 -0.62
C ARG A 81 3.67 -2.64 -0.87
N PRO A 82 3.99 -3.94 -0.79
CA PRO A 82 2.96 -4.98 -0.76
C PRO A 82 1.94 -4.66 0.34
N THR A 83 0.67 -4.59 -0.03
CA THR A 83 -0.42 -4.09 0.83
C THR A 83 -1.53 -5.12 0.91
N LEU A 84 -2.03 -5.38 2.13
CA LEU A 84 -3.21 -6.20 2.37
C LEU A 84 -4.40 -5.28 2.62
N VAL A 85 -5.46 -5.44 1.84
CA VAL A 85 -6.75 -4.78 2.06
C VAL A 85 -7.71 -5.80 2.67
N MET A 86 -8.34 -5.43 3.78
CA MET A 86 -9.33 -6.27 4.48
C MET A 86 -10.68 -5.57 4.43
N ALA A 87 -11.75 -6.30 4.12
CA ALA A 87 -13.12 -5.80 3.96
C ALA A 87 -14.11 -6.71 4.68
#